data_AF-A0A1B7XA55-F1
#
_entry.id   AF-A0A1B7XA55-F1
#
_cell.length_a   1.000
_cell.length_b   1.000
_cell.length_c   1.000
_cell.angle_alpha   90.00
_cell.angle_beta   90.00
_cell.angle_gamma   90.00
#
_symmetry.space_group_name_H-M   'P 1'
#
loop_
_entity.id
_entity.type
_entity.pdbx_description
1 polymer ?
#
loop_
_entity_poly.entity_id
_entity_poly.type
_entity_poly.pdbx_seq_one_letter_code
_entity_poly.pdbx_strand_id
1 'polypeptide(L)'
;MGILGKLWRGELPLYITFWFFGMIIGTVVSICVTKFAIQSETTTDPSRILWLLIALLYTGLMCVALWRSANNYEGAPIWSISARFYSAILFMSFVSFAVDLIKLL
;
A
#
# COMPACT_ATOMS: atom_id res chain seq x y z
N MET A 1 8.14 20.24 -6.29
CA MET A 1 7.61 18.87 -6.49
C MET A 1 6.91 18.43 -5.21
N GLY A 2 5.65 17.97 -5.30
CA GLY A 2 4.84 17.61 -4.14
C GLY A 2 5.30 16.34 -3.42
N ILE A 3 4.76 16.09 -2.22
CA ILE A 3 5.10 14.97 -1.34
C ILE A 3 4.96 13.61 -2.03
N LEU A 4 3.90 13.42 -2.83
CA LEU A 4 3.69 12.18 -3.62
C LEU A 4 4.86 11.88 -4.57
N GLY A 5 5.41 12.92 -5.22
CA GLY A 5 6.52 12.77 -6.16
C GLY A 5 7.85 12.44 -5.48
N LYS A 6 8.03 12.83 -4.21
CA LYS A 6 9.19 12.44 -3.39
C LYS A 6 9.05 11.01 -2.88
N LEU A 7 7.82 10.61 -2.52
CA LEU A 7 7.47 9.26 -2.10
C LEU A 7 7.76 8.23 -3.20
N TRP A 8 7.33 8.51 -4.44
CA TRP A 8 7.58 7.63 -5.59
C TRP A 8 9.07 7.47 -5.94
N ARG A 9 9.88 8.49 -5.67
CA ARG A 9 11.34 8.44 -5.90
C ARG A 9 12.11 7.78 -4.76
N GLY A 10 11.45 7.49 -3.64
CA GLY A 10 12.12 6.97 -2.45
C GLY A 10 13.09 7.98 -1.83
N GLU A 11 12.88 9.28 -2.05
CA GLU A 11 13.66 10.37 -1.44
C GLU A 11 13.22 10.64 0.02
N LEU A 12 12.09 10.09 0.42
CA LEU A 12 11.60 10.22 1.79
C LEU A 12 12.36 9.29 2.75
N PRO A 13 12.63 9.73 3.98
CA PRO A 13 13.26 8.91 5.00
C PRO A 13 12.48 7.62 5.20
N LEU A 14 13.20 6.50 5.27
CA LEU A 14 12.61 5.18 5.41
C LEU A 14 11.64 5.10 6.59
N TYR A 15 11.97 5.72 7.73
CA TYR A 15 11.11 5.71 8.90
C TYR A 15 9.75 6.38 8.65
N ILE A 16 9.71 7.48 7.89
CA ILE A 16 8.47 8.19 7.55
C ILE A 16 7.67 7.34 6.57
N THR A 17 8.33 6.84 5.53
CA THR A 17 7.71 6.01 4.49
C THR A 17 7.13 4.73 5.10
N PHE A 18 7.82 4.13 6.07
CA PHE A 18 7.39 2.90 6.74
C PHE A 18 6.29 3.16 7.78
N TRP A 19 6.53 4.02 8.78
CA TRP A 19 5.57 4.21 9.88
C TRP A 19 4.35 5.02 9.46
N PHE A 20 4.55 6.11 8.72
CA PHE A 20 3.45 7.00 8.39
C PHE A 20 2.68 6.48 7.18
N PHE A 21 3.36 6.25 6.07
CA PHE A 21 2.69 5.82 4.84
C PHE A 21 2.39 4.32 4.82
N GLY A 22 3.34 3.48 5.23
CA GLY A 22 3.14 2.03 5.29
C GLY A 22 2.13 1.64 6.37
N MET A 23 2.42 1.94 7.63
CA MET A 23 1.61 1.50 8.76
C MET A 23 0.36 2.37 8.95
N ILE A 24 0.48 3.67 9.26
CA ILE A 24 -0.70 4.49 9.61
C ILE A 24 -1.68 4.57 8.43
N ILE A 25 -1.22 5.08 7.28
CA ILE A 25 -2.11 5.25 6.12
C ILE A 25 -2.51 3.89 5.55
N GLY A 26 -1.60 2.91 5.49
CA GLY A 26 -1.94 1.56 5.04
C GLY A 26 -2.99 0.86 5.91
N THR A 27 -2.93 1.01 7.24
CA THR A 27 -3.97 0.50 8.14
C THR A 27 -5.30 1.20 7.90
N VAL A 28 -5.31 2.53 7.73
CA VAL A 28 -6.55 3.27 7.40
C VAL A 28 -7.15 2.75 6.09
N VAL A 29 -6.33 2.58 5.04
CA VAL A 29 -6.78 2.03 3.76
C VAL A 29 -7.34 0.62 3.94
N SER A 30 -6.66 -0.27 4.66
CA SER A 30 -7.14 -1.63 4.92
C SER A 30 -8.45 -1.68 5.71
N ILE A 31 -8.63 -0.79 6.69
CA ILE A 31 -9.90 -0.69 7.43
C ILE A 31 -11.02 -0.23 6.50
N CYS A 32 -10.78 0.82 5.69
CA CYS A 32 -11.75 1.30 4.71
C CYS A 32 -12.12 0.20 3.71
N VAL A 33 -11.15 -0.52 3.15
CA VAL A 33 -11.41 -1.61 2.20
C VAL A 33 -12.18 -2.75 2.87
N THR A 34 -11.81 -3.16 4.07
CA THR A 34 -12.53 -4.20 4.78
C THR A 34 -13.98 -3.80 5.04
N LYS A 35 -14.21 -2.56 5.49
CA LYS A 35 -15.56 -2.06 5.81
C LYS A 35 -16.43 -1.85 4.57
N PHE A 36 -15.89 -1.20 3.54
CA PHE A 36 -16.68 -0.75 2.39
C PHE A 36 -16.62 -1.72 1.20
N ALA A 37 -15.63 -2.60 1.13
CA ALA A 37 -15.49 -3.55 0.03
C ALA A 37 -15.76 -5.00 0.43
N ILE A 38 -15.26 -5.47 1.58
CA ILE A 38 -15.36 -6.89 1.96
C ILE A 38 -16.64 -7.17 2.74
N GLN A 39 -16.94 -6.33 3.73
CA GLN A 39 -18.05 -6.52 4.67
C GLN A 39 -19.38 -5.89 4.20
N SER A 40 -19.38 -5.30 3.00
CA SER A 40 -20.57 -4.74 2.38
C SER A 40 -21.50 -5.87 1.92
N GLU A 41 -22.65 -6.00 2.58
CA GLU A 41 -23.69 -6.99 2.24
C GLU A 41 -24.43 -6.65 0.93
N THR A 42 -24.35 -5.41 0.46
CA THR A 42 -24.92 -5.00 -0.83
C THR A 42 -24.01 -5.48 -1.97
N THR A 43 -24.54 -6.43 -2.74
CA THR A 43 -23.77 -7.42 -3.50
C THR A 43 -23.23 -6.93 -4.84
N THR A 44 -23.42 -5.67 -5.24
CA THR A 44 -22.94 -5.18 -6.55
C THR A 44 -22.88 -3.65 -6.64
N ASP A 45 -22.39 -2.96 -5.60
CA ASP A 45 -22.28 -1.51 -5.69
C ASP A 45 -20.99 -1.08 -6.41
N PRO A 46 -21.04 -0.18 -7.42
CA PRO A 46 -19.87 0.41 -8.07
C PRO A 46 -18.84 1.00 -7.09
N SER A 47 -19.30 1.37 -5.89
CA SER A 47 -18.47 1.83 -4.78
C SER A 47 -17.44 0.78 -4.32
N ARG A 48 -17.79 -0.52 -4.33
CA ARG A 48 -16.89 -1.62 -3.94
C ARG A 48 -15.72 -1.74 -4.91
N ILE A 49 -15.99 -1.67 -6.21
CA ILE A 49 -14.98 -1.67 -7.28
C ILE A 49 -14.06 -0.46 -7.14
N LEU A 50 -14.64 0.72 -6.89
CA LEU A 50 -13.88 1.96 -6.68
C LEU A 50 -12.92 1.85 -5.49
N TRP A 51 -13.39 1.34 -4.34
CA TRP A 51 -12.56 1.16 -3.15
C TRP A 51 -11.43 0.16 -3.36
N LEU A 52 -11.70 -0.96 -4.03
CA LEU A 52 -10.67 -1.95 -4.39
C LEU A 52 -9.63 -1.36 -5.35
N LEU A 53 -10.05 -0.59 -6.36
CA LEU A 53 -9.14 0.09 -7.28
C LEU A 53 -8.24 1.10 -6.55
N ILE A 54 -8.80 1.91 -5.65
CA ILE A 54 -8.03 2.86 -4.84
C ILE A 54 -6.99 2.11 -3.99
N ALA A 55 -7.40 1.03 -3.33
CA ALA A 55 -6.52 0.23 -2.50
C ALA A 55 -5.39 -0.43 -3.31
N LEU A 56 -5.70 -0.93 -4.50
CA LEU A 56 -4.76 -1.55 -5.42
C LEU A 56 -3.74 -0.53 -5.93
N LEU A 57 -4.18 0.65 -6.36
CA LEU A 57 -3.29 1.74 -6.76
C LEU A 57 -2.40 2.20 -5.59
N TYR A 58 -2.97 2.34 -4.40
CA TYR A 58 -2.24 2.76 -3.20
C TYR A 58 -1.18 1.73 -2.79
N THR A 59 -1.55 0.45 -2.69
CA THR A 59 -0.62 -0.61 -2.30
C THR A 59 0.47 -0.82 -3.34
N GLY A 60 0.16 -0.73 -4.64
CA GLY A 60 1.16 -0.75 -5.70
C GLY A 60 2.15 0.40 -5.59
N LEU A 61 1.64 1.63 -5.37
CA LEU A 61 2.47 2.82 -5.17
C LEU A 61 3.38 2.66 -3.95
N MET A 62 2.84 2.19 -2.83
CA MET A 62 3.58 1.98 -1.59
C MET A 62 4.63 0.88 -1.72
N CYS A 63 4.36 -0.17 -2.48
CA CYS A 63 5.34 -1.23 -2.75
C CYS A 63 6.58 -0.66 -3.45
N VAL A 64 6.39 0.16 -4.48
CA VAL A 64 7.48 0.84 -5.20
C VAL A 64 8.19 1.86 -4.32
N ALA A 65 7.43 2.65 -3.55
CA ALA A 65 7.98 3.68 -2.67
C ALA A 65 8.85 3.09 -1.56
N LEU A 66 8.38 2.03 -0.87
CA LEU A 66 9.18 1.35 0.15
C LEU A 66 10.42 0.68 -0.45
N TRP A 67 10.28 0.01 -1.58
CA TRP A 67 11.42 -0.66 -2.22
C TRP A 67 12.52 0.33 -2.61
N ARG A 68 12.15 1.46 -3.22
CA ARG A 68 13.10 2.52 -3.58
C ARG A 68 13.68 3.22 -2.36
N SER A 69 12.87 3.52 -1.36
CA SER A 69 13.33 4.12 -0.10
C SER A 69 14.29 3.20 0.65
N ALA A 70 14.04 1.88 0.65
CA ALA A 70 14.92 0.88 1.25
C ALA A 70 16.27 0.76 0.52
N ASN A 71 16.29 0.94 -0.80
CA ASN A 71 17.53 0.97 -1.59
C ASN A 71 18.36 2.25 -1.37
N ASN A 72 17.71 3.39 -1.17
CA ASN A 72 18.39 4.67 -0.89
C ASN A 72 18.78 4.84 0.58
N TYR A 73 18.44 3.88 1.45
CA TYR A 73 18.72 4.01 2.88
C TYR A 73 20.17 3.62 3.21
N GLU A 74 20.98 4.61 3.55
CA GLU A 74 22.40 4.45 3.91
C GLU A 74 22.64 4.14 5.40
N GLY A 75 21.59 4.09 6.22
CA GLY A 75 21.68 3.81 7.66
C GLY A 75 21.79 2.32 7.99
N ALA A 76 21.47 1.95 9.23
CA ALA A 76 21.60 0.56 9.69
C ALA A 76 20.78 -0.43 8.83
N PRO A 77 21.39 -1.52 8.32
CA PRO A 77 20.79 -2.42 7.33
C PRO A 77 19.53 -3.13 7.85
N ILE A 78 19.37 -3.26 9.17
CA ILE A 78 18.19 -3.84 9.82
C ILE A 78 16.89 -3.15 9.34
N TRP A 79 16.90 -1.83 9.17
CA TRP A 79 15.73 -1.07 8.77
C TRP A 79 15.38 -1.26 7.29
N SER A 80 16.41 -1.30 6.42
CA SER A 80 16.23 -1.58 4.98
C SER A 80 15.65 -2.99 4.77
N ILE A 81 16.12 -3.98 5.54
CA ILE A 81 15.61 -5.35 5.50
C ILE A 81 14.14 -5.40 5.94
N SER A 82 13.79 -4.77 7.08
CA SER A 82 12.40 -4.72 7.55
C SER A 82 11.46 -4.05 6.54
N ALA A 83 11.90 -2.96 5.90
CA ALA A 83 11.12 -2.29 4.86
C ALA A 83 10.91 -3.18 3.62
N ARG A 84 11.92 -3.96 3.22
CA ARG A 84 11.77 -4.96 2.14
C ARG A 84 10.80 -6.07 2.51
N PHE A 85 10.90 -6.63 3.73
CA PHE A 85 9.93 -7.61 4.21
C PHE A 85 8.50 -7.08 4.19
N TYR A 86 8.30 -5.85 4.66
CA TYR A 86 6.99 -5.22 4.64
C TYR A 86 6.49 -4.95 3.21
N SER A 87 7.38 -4.57 2.28
CA SER A 87 7.01 -4.43 0.87
C SER A 87 6.53 -5.76 0.27
N ALA A 88 7.10 -6.90 0.68
CA ALA A 88 6.63 -8.21 0.24
C ALA A 88 5.24 -8.57 0.79
N ILE A 89 4.96 -8.19 2.06
CA ILE A 89 3.62 -8.34 2.65
C ILE A 89 2.61 -7.48 1.89
N LEU A 90 2.94 -6.21 1.61
CA LEU A 90 2.10 -5.33 0.81
C LEU A 90 1.84 -5.89 -0.59
N PHE A 91 2.84 -6.53 -1.20
CA PHE A 91 2.69 -7.18 -2.50
C PHE A 91 1.69 -8.34 -2.42
N MET A 92 1.71 -9.15 -1.37
CA MET A 92 0.69 -10.19 -1.16
C MET A 92 -0.71 -9.59 -1.01
N SER A 93 -0.85 -8.49 -0.25
CA SER A 93 -2.12 -7.78 -0.13
C SER A 93 -2.60 -7.20 -1.47
N PHE A 94 -1.68 -6.67 -2.28
CA PHE A 94 -1.97 -6.19 -3.63
C PHE A 94 -2.54 -7.30 -4.52
N VAL A 95 -1.91 -8.49 -4.49
CA VAL A 95 -2.42 -9.66 -5.23
C VAL A 95 -3.81 -10.07 -4.74
N SER A 96 -4.04 -10.07 -3.42
CA SER A 96 -5.37 -10.37 -2.87
C SER A 96 -6.43 -9.40 -3.38
N PHE A 97 -6.16 -8.10 -3.34
CA PHE A 97 -7.09 -7.08 -3.84
C PHE A 97 -7.32 -7.20 -5.35
N ALA A 98 -6.30 -7.54 -6.13
CA ALA A 98 -6.43 -7.77 -7.56
C ALA A 98 -7.35 -8.98 -7.85
N VAL A 99 -7.17 -10.07 -7.10
CA VAL A 99 -8.02 -11.26 -7.22
C VAL A 99 -9.47 -10.95 -6.84
N ASP A 100 -9.69 -10.21 -5.76
CA ASP A 100 -11.04 -9.84 -5.33
C ASP A 100 -11.72 -8.91 -6.33
N LEU A 101 -10.98 -7.99 -6.95
CA LEU A 101 -11.47 -7.15 -8.04
C LEU A 101 -11.85 -7.98 -9.28
N ILE A 102 -11.02 -8.94 -9.68
CA ILE A 102 -11.30 -9.83 -10.83
C ILE A 102 -12.56 -10.67 -10.58
N LYS A 103 -12.79 -11.15 -9.34
CA LYS A 103 -14.00 -11.90 -9.00
C LYS A 103 -15.30 -11.08 -9.07
N LEU A 104 -15.19 -9.75 -9.09
CA LEU A 104 -16.33 -8.82 -9.10
C LEU A 104 -16.67 -8.28 -10.48
N LEU A 105 -15.78 -8.45 -11.46
CA LEU A 105 -15.98 -8.09 -12.87
C LEU A 105 -16.55 -9.28 -13.64
#